data_AF-A0A2N5JM63-F1
#
_entry.id   AF-A0A2N5JM63-F1
#
_cell.length_a   1.000
_cell.length_b   1.000
_cell.length_c   1.000
_cell.angle_alpha   90.00
_cell.angle_beta   90.00
_cell.angle_gamma   90.00
#
_symmetry.space_group_name_H-M   'P 1'
#
loop_
_entity.id
_entity.type
_entity.pdbx_description
1 polymer ?
#
loop_
_entity_poly.entity_id
_entity_poly.type
_entity_poly.pdbx_seq_one_letter_code
_entity_poly.pdbx_strand_id
1 'polypeptide(L)'
;MNYIDRYGQFIANNFPHAGLEIFEVVETIGLNTNWEEPQSYLDWHNLGVLAIIDAENAPDLNTRHNHFYFASNCFQKSISYPPSSLHYIMLLDLMGEKTAGIVNTYNCLLQSVHSWLGKGEIIPCGLVFLPPKLRSELVSNLNCTNGYSQAGLMLGMLFYNCYSHKCLEIRWLELAVSLIPDFVLGLLKLGLEQIRRQQYEGL
;
A
#
# COMPACT_ATOMS: atom_id res chain seq x y z
N MET A 1 1.12 -25.25 1.07
CA MET A 1 0.58 -24.21 1.98
C MET A 1 -0.37 -23.38 1.15
N ASN A 2 -1.63 -23.20 1.60
CA ASN A 2 -2.62 -22.44 0.85
C ASN A 2 -2.17 -20.96 0.72
N TYR A 3 -2.60 -20.25 -0.33
CA TYR A 3 -2.34 -18.83 -0.54
C TYR A 3 -2.74 -17.99 0.67
N ILE A 4 -3.86 -18.34 1.32
CA ILE A 4 -4.36 -17.64 2.50
C ILE A 4 -3.56 -17.95 3.74
N ASP A 5 -3.12 -19.20 3.91
CA ASP A 5 -2.21 -19.56 5.02
C ASP A 5 -0.92 -18.74 4.95
N ARG A 6 -0.41 -18.49 3.75
CA ARG A 6 0.79 -17.66 3.56
C ARG A 6 0.58 -16.21 3.98
N TYR A 7 -0.53 -15.59 3.57
CA TYR A 7 -0.86 -14.23 4.00
C TYR A 7 -1.18 -14.17 5.50
N GLY A 8 -1.90 -15.16 6.02
CA GLY A 8 -2.20 -15.31 7.44
C GLY A 8 -0.93 -15.45 8.29
N GLN A 9 0.07 -16.20 7.83
CA GLN A 9 1.38 -16.26 8.46
C GLN A 9 2.11 -14.92 8.43
N PHE A 10 2.05 -14.21 7.30
CA PHE A 10 2.58 -12.85 7.23
C PHE A 10 1.92 -11.94 8.27
N ILE A 11 0.60 -12.02 8.46
CA ILE A 11 -0.09 -11.27 9.50
C ILE A 11 0.38 -11.70 10.88
N ALA A 12 0.31 -13.00 11.20
CA ALA A 12 0.65 -13.53 12.52
C ALA A 12 2.09 -13.17 12.94
N ASN A 13 3.04 -13.20 12.01
CA ASN A 13 4.45 -12.90 12.27
C ASN A 13 4.72 -11.40 12.49
N ASN A 14 3.94 -10.53 11.85
CA ASN A 14 4.19 -9.08 11.87
C ASN A 14 3.21 -8.30 12.76
N PHE A 15 2.08 -8.91 13.10
CA PHE A 15 0.95 -8.30 13.82
C PHE A 15 0.38 -9.30 14.83
N PRO A 16 1.13 -9.65 15.90
CA PRO A 16 0.69 -10.63 16.88
C PRO A 16 -0.56 -10.20 17.67
N HIS A 17 -0.93 -8.93 17.57
CA HIS A 17 -2.13 -8.35 18.19
C HIS A 17 -3.29 -8.15 17.20
N ALA A 18 -3.17 -8.64 15.96
CA ALA A 18 -4.30 -8.61 15.02
C ALA A 18 -5.46 -9.43 15.59
N GLY A 19 -6.65 -8.81 15.66
CA GLY A 19 -7.87 -9.49 16.10
C GLY A 19 -8.33 -10.54 15.09
N LEU A 20 -9.21 -11.45 15.54
CA LEU A 20 -9.76 -12.52 14.72
C LEU A 20 -10.50 -11.96 13.50
N GLU A 21 -11.12 -10.79 13.63
CA GLU A 21 -11.82 -10.10 12.56
C GLU A 21 -10.93 -9.84 11.33
N ILE A 22 -9.63 -9.60 11.52
CA ILE A 22 -8.69 -9.40 10.40
C ILE A 22 -8.45 -10.68 9.63
N PHE A 23 -8.36 -11.81 10.33
CA PHE A 23 -8.21 -13.11 9.70
C PHE A 23 -9.48 -13.52 8.93
N GLU A 24 -10.67 -13.20 9.45
CA GLU A 24 -11.95 -13.42 8.75
C GLU A 24 -12.05 -12.58 7.46
N VAL A 25 -11.62 -11.31 7.50
CA VAL A 25 -11.55 -10.44 6.31
C VAL A 25 -10.61 -11.04 5.27
N VAL A 26 -9.43 -11.50 5.68
CA VAL A 26 -8.42 -12.09 4.80
C VAL A 26 -8.91 -13.39 4.19
N GLU A 27 -9.56 -14.24 4.98
CA GLU A 27 -10.17 -15.47 4.49
C GLU A 27 -11.24 -15.16 3.45
N THR A 28 -12.08 -14.14 3.70
CA THR A 28 -13.12 -13.69 2.77
C THR A 28 -12.53 -13.19 1.45
N ILE A 29 -11.49 -12.34 1.49
CA ILE A 29 -10.77 -11.90 0.28
C ILE A 29 -10.21 -13.13 -0.45
N GLY A 30 -9.68 -14.07 0.32
CA GLY A 30 -9.06 -15.27 -0.18
C GLY A 30 -9.97 -16.22 -0.94
N LEU A 31 -11.15 -16.48 -0.38
CA LEU A 31 -12.18 -17.32 -0.99
C LEU A 31 -12.73 -16.70 -2.28
N ASN A 32 -12.70 -15.37 -2.39
CA ASN A 32 -13.16 -14.64 -3.57
C ASN A 32 -12.07 -14.41 -4.63
N THR A 33 -10.85 -14.91 -4.40
CA THR A 33 -9.73 -14.74 -5.33
C THR A 33 -9.51 -16.00 -6.15
N ASN A 34 -9.43 -15.86 -7.47
CA ASN A 34 -9.01 -16.95 -8.35
C ASN A 34 -7.47 -17.00 -8.44
N TRP A 35 -6.87 -17.81 -7.56
CA TRP A 35 -5.42 -17.89 -7.40
C TRP A 35 -4.68 -18.58 -8.55
N GLU A 36 -5.28 -19.60 -9.14
CA GLU A 36 -4.64 -20.44 -10.16
C GLU A 36 -4.80 -19.83 -11.56
N GLU A 37 -5.98 -19.27 -11.85
CA GLU A 37 -6.31 -18.70 -13.16
C GLU A 37 -6.86 -17.28 -13.02
N PRO A 38 -6.03 -16.29 -12.60
CA PRO A 38 -6.48 -14.93 -12.33
C PRO A 38 -7.19 -14.29 -13.55
N GLN A 39 -8.43 -13.86 -13.36
CA GLN A 39 -9.27 -13.26 -14.41
C GLN A 39 -9.60 -11.80 -14.15
N SER A 40 -9.67 -11.39 -12.88
CA SER A 40 -10.03 -10.04 -12.47
C SER A 40 -8.82 -9.21 -12.05
N TYR A 41 -8.98 -7.88 -12.01
CA TYR A 41 -7.94 -7.00 -11.46
C TYR A 41 -7.64 -7.32 -10.00
N LEU A 42 -8.63 -7.75 -9.22
CA LEU A 42 -8.47 -8.17 -7.82
C LEU A 42 -7.60 -9.43 -7.71
N ASP A 43 -7.79 -10.41 -8.61
CA ASP A 43 -7.00 -11.65 -8.60
C ASP A 43 -5.52 -11.35 -8.85
N TRP A 44 -5.25 -10.59 -9.92
CA TRP A 44 -3.91 -10.14 -10.25
C TRP A 44 -3.29 -9.32 -9.11
N HIS A 45 -4.06 -8.40 -8.51
CA HIS A 45 -3.61 -7.62 -7.36
C HIS A 45 -3.17 -8.51 -6.18
N ASN A 46 -4.03 -9.43 -5.76
CA ASN A 46 -3.78 -10.30 -4.61
C ASN A 46 -2.58 -11.23 -4.82
N LEU A 47 -2.40 -11.75 -6.04
CA LEU A 47 -1.19 -12.49 -6.42
C LEU A 47 0.07 -11.63 -6.33
N GLY A 48 -0.01 -10.36 -6.76
CA GLY A 48 1.09 -9.40 -6.65
C GLY A 48 1.49 -9.15 -5.21
N VAL A 49 0.52 -8.98 -4.31
CA VAL A 49 0.76 -8.78 -2.87
C VAL A 49 1.46 -9.99 -2.24
N LEU A 50 0.98 -11.20 -2.53
CA LEU A 50 1.61 -12.43 -2.06
C LEU A 50 3.04 -12.59 -2.58
N ALA A 51 3.28 -12.19 -3.82
CA ALA A 51 4.62 -12.22 -4.40
C ALA A 51 5.58 -11.25 -3.71
N ILE A 52 5.14 -10.05 -3.29
CA ILE A 52 5.99 -9.17 -2.47
C ILE A 52 6.34 -9.84 -1.14
N ILE A 53 5.37 -10.48 -0.48
CA ILE A 53 5.59 -11.18 0.79
C ILE A 53 6.60 -12.32 0.61
N ASP A 54 6.50 -13.08 -0.47
CA ASP A 54 7.50 -14.12 -0.78
C ASP A 54 8.88 -13.52 -1.02
N ALA A 55 8.96 -12.37 -1.69
CA ALA A 55 10.20 -11.66 -1.93
C ALA A 55 10.88 -11.22 -0.62
N GLU A 56 10.11 -10.81 0.41
CA GLU A 56 10.66 -10.49 1.73
C GLU A 56 11.25 -11.71 2.44
N ASN A 57 10.69 -12.90 2.20
CA ASN A 57 11.11 -14.15 2.82
C ASN A 57 12.07 -14.98 1.95
N ALA A 58 12.49 -14.44 0.80
CA ALA A 58 13.31 -15.16 -0.15
C ALA A 58 14.71 -15.48 0.42
N PRO A 59 15.23 -16.69 0.22
CA PRO A 59 16.51 -17.12 0.79
C PRO A 59 17.73 -16.46 0.14
N ASP A 60 17.58 -15.97 -1.10
CA ASP A 60 18.65 -15.38 -1.89
C ASP A 60 18.14 -14.25 -2.81
N LEU A 61 19.09 -13.45 -3.33
CA LEU A 61 18.78 -12.28 -4.15
C LEU A 61 18.12 -12.62 -5.49
N ASN A 62 18.43 -13.75 -6.10
CA ASN A 62 17.86 -14.15 -7.40
C ASN A 62 16.39 -14.56 -7.22
N THR A 63 16.11 -15.36 -6.19
CA THR A 63 14.73 -15.72 -5.82
C THR A 63 13.91 -14.47 -5.47
N ARG A 64 14.49 -13.55 -4.68
CA ARG A 64 13.86 -12.26 -4.37
C ARG A 64 13.52 -11.45 -5.63
N HIS A 65 14.45 -11.37 -6.58
CA HIS A 65 14.26 -10.63 -7.83
C HIS A 65 13.13 -11.24 -8.67
N ASN A 66 13.06 -12.58 -8.77
CA ASN A 66 11.99 -13.27 -9.50
C ASN A 66 10.61 -12.97 -8.91
N HIS A 67 10.49 -12.97 -7.58
CA HIS A 67 9.25 -12.61 -6.90
C HIS A 67 8.86 -11.16 -7.14
N PHE A 68 9.80 -10.20 -7.07
CA PHE A 68 9.53 -8.81 -7.42
C PHE A 68 9.13 -8.62 -8.88
N TYR A 69 9.78 -9.31 -9.81
CA TYR A 69 9.41 -9.26 -11.22
C TYR A 69 7.99 -9.80 -11.46
N PHE A 70 7.65 -10.92 -10.81
CA PHE A 70 6.30 -11.47 -10.88
C PHE A 70 5.26 -10.52 -10.26
N ALA A 71 5.56 -9.92 -9.11
CA ALA A 71 4.70 -8.91 -8.47
C ALA A 71 4.46 -7.70 -9.39
N SER A 72 5.52 -7.19 -10.02
CA SER A 72 5.46 -6.08 -11.00
C SER A 72 4.49 -6.40 -12.14
N ASN A 73 4.62 -7.58 -12.75
CA ASN A 73 3.72 -8.00 -13.84
C ASN A 73 2.27 -8.09 -13.37
N CYS A 74 2.03 -8.60 -12.16
CA CYS A 74 0.70 -8.70 -11.57
C CYS A 74 0.06 -7.31 -11.37
N PHE A 75 0.79 -6.35 -10.79
CA PHE A 75 0.27 -5.00 -10.60
C PHE A 75 0.08 -4.25 -11.92
N GLN A 76 0.94 -4.46 -12.91
CA GLN A 76 0.75 -3.89 -14.25
C GLN A 76 -0.52 -4.41 -14.94
N LYS A 77 -0.82 -5.71 -14.80
CA LYS A 77 -2.08 -6.29 -15.32
C LYS A 77 -3.33 -5.78 -14.61
N SER A 78 -3.19 -5.30 -13.38
CA SER A 78 -4.27 -4.76 -12.56
C SER A 78 -4.16 -3.25 -12.34
N ILE A 79 -3.41 -2.53 -13.17
CA ILE A 79 -3.04 -1.13 -12.89
C ILE A 79 -4.23 -0.18 -12.78
N SER A 80 -5.38 -0.52 -13.38
CA SER A 80 -6.63 0.23 -13.27
C SER A 80 -7.33 0.06 -11.91
N TYR A 81 -6.97 -0.96 -11.14
CA TYR A 81 -7.38 -1.14 -9.76
C TYR A 81 -6.52 -0.26 -8.84
N PRO A 82 -7.09 0.69 -8.09
CA PRO A 82 -6.32 1.70 -7.38
C PRO A 82 -5.27 1.15 -6.39
N PRO A 83 -5.58 0.14 -5.56
CA PRO A 83 -4.57 -0.48 -4.71
C PRO A 83 -3.38 -1.05 -5.48
N SER A 84 -3.59 -1.65 -6.67
CA SER A 84 -2.51 -2.17 -7.51
C SER A 84 -1.55 -1.07 -7.96
N SER A 85 -2.06 0.08 -8.39
CA SER A 85 -1.19 1.19 -8.81
C SER A 85 -0.32 1.67 -7.65
N LEU A 86 -0.86 1.69 -6.44
CA LEU A 86 -0.16 2.11 -5.24
C LEU A 86 0.89 1.07 -4.80
N HIS A 87 0.55 -0.22 -4.81
CA HIS A 87 1.52 -1.29 -4.55
C HIS A 87 2.62 -1.35 -5.61
N TYR A 88 2.30 -1.04 -6.87
CA TYR A 88 3.30 -0.91 -7.92
C TYR A 88 4.32 0.18 -7.60
N ILE A 89 3.87 1.36 -7.16
CA ILE A 89 4.78 2.45 -6.72
C ILE A 89 5.63 2.00 -5.54
N MET A 90 5.04 1.34 -4.54
CA MET A 90 5.78 0.80 -3.39
C MET A 90 6.83 -0.22 -3.83
N LEU A 91 6.49 -1.10 -4.77
CA LEU A 91 7.41 -2.11 -5.30
C LEU A 91 8.61 -1.46 -6.01
N LEU A 92 8.37 -0.45 -6.85
CA LEU A 92 9.46 0.30 -7.49
C LEU A 92 10.41 0.93 -6.46
N ASP A 93 9.87 1.44 -5.35
CA ASP A 93 10.67 1.95 -4.23
C ASP A 93 11.49 0.84 -3.55
N LEU A 94 10.88 -0.32 -3.28
CA LEU A 94 11.56 -1.48 -2.69
C LEU A 94 12.68 -2.05 -3.58
N MET A 95 12.52 -1.96 -4.90
CA MET A 95 13.54 -2.36 -5.87
C MET A 95 14.68 -1.33 -5.99
N GLY A 96 14.56 -0.18 -5.33
CA GLY A 96 15.56 0.89 -5.40
C GLY A 96 15.57 1.62 -6.73
N GLU A 97 14.49 1.53 -7.52
CA GLU A 97 14.39 2.27 -8.77
C GLU A 97 14.37 3.78 -8.48
N LYS A 98 15.32 4.50 -9.10
CA LYS A 98 15.59 5.91 -8.78
C LYS A 98 14.44 6.82 -9.20
N THR A 99 14.23 7.82 -8.35
CA THR A 99 13.41 9.05 -8.42
C THR A 99 12.57 9.35 -9.67
N ALA A 100 13.08 9.22 -10.90
CA ALA A 100 12.34 9.59 -12.11
C ALA A 100 11.12 8.68 -12.39
N GLY A 101 11.25 7.36 -12.24
CA GLY A 101 10.14 6.42 -12.44
C GLY A 101 9.05 6.60 -11.37
N ILE A 102 9.48 6.88 -10.15
CA ILE A 102 8.57 7.12 -9.02
C ILE A 102 7.87 8.46 -9.17
N VAL A 103 8.56 9.54 -9.54
CA VAL A 103 7.95 10.85 -9.82
C VAL A 103 6.92 10.76 -10.96
N ASN A 104 7.23 10.07 -12.06
CA ASN A 104 6.28 9.87 -13.14
C ASN A 104 5.06 9.05 -12.69
N THR A 105 5.28 8.00 -11.90
CA THR A 105 4.18 7.19 -11.38
C THR A 105 3.34 7.97 -10.36
N TYR A 106 3.93 8.85 -9.55
CA TYR A 106 3.21 9.79 -8.69
C TYR A 106 2.39 10.82 -9.48
N ASN A 107 2.93 11.33 -10.58
CA ASN A 107 2.19 12.26 -11.44
C ASN A 107 0.98 11.57 -12.09
N CYS A 108 1.16 10.35 -12.59
CA CYS A 108 0.05 9.52 -13.09
C CYS A 108 -0.96 9.18 -11.99
N LEU A 109 -0.48 8.94 -10.77
CA LEU A 109 -1.31 8.70 -9.60
C LEU A 109 -2.18 9.91 -9.31
N LEU A 110 -1.61 11.12 -9.19
CA LEU A 110 -2.36 12.35 -8.91
C LEU A 110 -3.43 12.63 -9.96
N GLN A 111 -3.18 12.32 -11.23
CA GLN A 111 -4.18 12.41 -12.30
C GLN A 111 -5.34 11.42 -12.10
N SER A 112 -5.06 10.26 -11.49
CA SER A 112 -6.03 9.20 -11.23
C SER A 112 -6.77 9.37 -9.91
N VAL A 113 -6.16 10.04 -8.90
CA VAL A 113 -6.73 10.23 -7.56
C VAL A 113 -8.12 10.89 -7.61
N HIS A 114 -8.33 11.86 -8.49
CA HIS A 114 -9.65 12.50 -8.64
C HIS A 114 -10.74 11.51 -9.09
N SER A 115 -10.38 10.51 -9.89
CA SER A 115 -11.32 9.48 -10.33
C SER A 115 -11.66 8.47 -9.22
N TRP A 116 -10.81 8.37 -8.20
CA TRP A 116 -10.96 7.47 -7.05
C TRP A 116 -11.71 8.14 -5.91
N LEU A 117 -11.39 9.40 -5.65
CA LEU A 117 -11.97 10.21 -4.60
C LEU A 117 -13.18 10.97 -5.16
N GLY A 118 -14.38 10.40 -4.98
CA GLY A 118 -15.64 11.15 -5.16
C GLY A 118 -16.70 10.53 -6.06
N LYS A 119 -16.47 9.36 -6.67
CA LYS A 119 -17.48 8.73 -7.55
C LYS A 119 -18.58 7.96 -6.83
N GLY A 120 -18.47 7.73 -5.51
CA GLY A 120 -19.43 6.91 -4.77
C GLY A 120 -19.49 5.44 -5.23
N GLU A 121 -18.59 5.04 -6.14
CA GLU A 121 -18.44 3.68 -6.62
C GLU A 121 -17.86 2.80 -5.50
N ILE A 122 -18.30 1.53 -5.47
CA ILE A 122 -17.80 0.53 -4.53
C ILE A 122 -17.04 -0.51 -5.35
N ILE A 123 -15.76 -0.67 -5.02
CA ILE A 123 -14.92 -1.74 -5.56
C ILE A 123 -14.48 -2.64 -4.40
N PRO A 124 -14.26 -3.95 -4.64
CA PRO A 124 -13.82 -4.85 -3.58
C PRO A 124 -12.47 -4.42 -3.02
N CYS A 125 -12.23 -4.69 -1.74
CA CYS A 125 -10.91 -4.57 -1.11
C CYS A 125 -10.04 -5.78 -1.48
N GLY A 126 -8.73 -5.55 -1.56
CA GLY A 126 -7.74 -6.59 -1.79
C GLY A 126 -6.86 -6.82 -0.58
N LEU A 127 -5.97 -7.80 -0.71
CA LEU A 127 -4.87 -7.97 0.22
C LEU A 127 -3.95 -6.75 0.18
N VAL A 128 -3.24 -6.53 1.28
CA VAL A 128 -2.39 -5.35 1.43
C VAL A 128 -1.01 -5.76 1.90
N PHE A 129 0.01 -5.30 1.19
CA PHE A 129 1.37 -5.29 1.69
C PHE A 129 1.74 -3.87 2.15
N LEU A 130 2.37 -3.74 3.32
CA LEU A 130 3.00 -2.50 3.75
C LEU A 130 4.45 -2.77 4.17
N PRO A 131 5.41 -1.90 3.78
CA PRO A 131 6.80 -2.04 4.18
C PRO A 131 6.95 -1.84 5.69
N PRO A 132 8.02 -2.35 6.34
CA PRO A 132 8.19 -2.38 7.79
C PRO A 132 7.84 -1.07 8.53
N LYS A 133 8.20 0.09 7.96
CA LYS A 133 7.97 1.41 8.57
C LYS A 133 6.50 1.84 8.62
N LEU A 134 5.65 1.26 7.76
CA LEU A 134 4.23 1.60 7.62
C LEU A 134 3.32 0.49 8.16
N ARG A 135 3.91 -0.61 8.64
CA ARG A 135 3.16 -1.82 9.01
C ARG A 135 2.07 -1.54 10.04
N SER A 136 2.26 -0.59 10.96
CA SER A 136 1.25 -0.23 11.98
C SER A 136 -0.14 0.04 11.41
N GLU A 137 -0.22 0.52 10.16
CA GLU A 137 -1.47 0.88 9.50
C GLU A 137 -2.13 -0.26 8.72
N LEU A 138 -1.54 -1.46 8.71
CA LEU A 138 -2.06 -2.59 7.91
C LEU A 138 -3.48 -2.97 8.35
N VAL A 139 -3.71 -3.05 9.66
CA VAL A 139 -5.01 -3.41 10.24
C VAL A 139 -6.08 -2.41 9.81
N SER A 140 -5.80 -1.11 9.93
CA SER A 140 -6.69 -0.04 9.46
C SER A 140 -7.00 -0.16 7.96
N ASN A 141 -6.00 -0.55 7.16
CA ASN A 141 -6.15 -0.72 5.72
C ASN A 141 -6.97 -1.96 5.33
N LEU A 142 -6.83 -3.06 6.07
CA LEU A 142 -7.62 -4.27 5.88
C LEU A 142 -9.08 -4.11 6.35
N ASN A 143 -9.32 -3.26 7.35
CA ASN A 143 -10.67 -2.95 7.84
C ASN A 143 -11.49 -2.02 6.92
N CYS A 144 -10.91 -1.54 5.82
CA CYS A 144 -11.66 -0.78 4.82
C CYS A 144 -12.77 -1.64 4.19
N THR A 145 -13.94 -1.04 3.95
CA THR A 145 -15.07 -1.69 3.29
C THR A 145 -15.12 -1.46 1.78
N ASN A 146 -14.26 -0.60 1.25
CA ASN A 146 -14.18 -0.24 -0.16
C ASN A 146 -12.72 -0.09 -0.60
N GLY A 147 -12.35 -0.67 -1.74
CA GLY A 147 -11.00 -0.58 -2.28
C GLY A 147 -10.55 0.86 -2.59
N TYR A 148 -11.48 1.80 -2.83
CA TYR A 148 -11.12 3.22 -2.93
C TYR A 148 -10.68 3.82 -1.58
N SER A 149 -11.36 3.47 -0.49
CA SER A 149 -10.94 3.91 0.86
C SER A 149 -9.61 3.25 1.26
N GLN A 150 -9.43 1.98 0.90
CA GLN A 150 -8.18 1.25 1.09
C GLN A 150 -7.02 1.93 0.36
N ALA A 151 -7.24 2.31 -0.91
CA ALA A 151 -6.29 3.06 -1.71
C ALA A 151 -6.01 4.47 -1.16
N GLY A 152 -7.03 5.16 -0.62
CA GLY A 152 -6.86 6.47 0.02
C GLY A 152 -5.91 6.42 1.21
N LEU A 153 -6.06 5.41 2.08
CA LEU A 153 -5.14 5.17 3.19
C LEU A 153 -3.74 4.83 2.67
N MET A 154 -3.60 3.92 1.70
CA MET A 154 -2.29 3.58 1.13
C MET A 154 -1.59 4.81 0.50
N LEU A 155 -2.35 5.69 -0.16
CA LEU A 155 -1.87 6.93 -0.75
C LEU A 155 -1.30 7.89 0.31
N GLY A 156 -1.98 8.04 1.45
CA GLY A 156 -1.48 8.85 2.55
C GLY A 156 -0.14 8.33 3.08
N MET A 157 0.01 7.01 3.18
CA MET A 157 1.27 6.38 3.64
C MET A 157 2.40 6.58 2.63
N LEU A 158 2.08 6.52 1.33
CA LEU A 158 3.01 6.83 0.25
C LEU A 158 3.48 8.29 0.31
N PHE A 159 2.58 9.26 0.51
CA PHE A 159 2.95 10.66 0.66
C PHE A 159 3.85 10.90 1.88
N TYR A 160 3.58 10.26 3.01
CA TYR A 160 4.47 10.30 4.18
C TYR A 160 5.88 9.76 3.88
N ASN A 161 5.98 8.65 3.14
CA ASN A 161 7.27 8.11 2.72
C ASN A 161 7.99 9.02 1.71
N CYS A 162 7.26 9.65 0.79
CA CYS A 162 7.80 10.62 -0.16
C CYS A 162 8.44 11.83 0.53
N TYR A 163 7.79 12.36 1.57
CA TYR A 163 8.37 13.40 2.41
C TYR A 163 9.71 12.94 3.01
N SER A 164 9.73 11.70 3.52
CA SER A 164 10.87 11.13 4.25
C SER A 164 12.11 10.85 3.40
N HIS A 165 11.93 10.58 2.09
CA HIS A 165 13.01 10.05 1.27
C HIS A 165 13.38 10.90 0.04
N LYS A 166 12.50 11.76 -0.48
CA LYS A 166 12.66 12.27 -1.86
C LYS A 166 12.42 13.75 -2.09
N CYS A 167 11.41 14.35 -1.45
CA CYS A 167 10.99 15.70 -1.86
C CYS A 167 11.08 16.78 -0.78
N LEU A 168 11.12 16.47 0.53
CA LEU A 168 11.18 17.45 1.65
C LEU A 168 10.14 18.61 1.58
N GLU A 169 9.16 18.52 0.70
CA GLU A 169 8.09 19.50 0.56
C GLU A 169 6.99 19.16 1.55
N ILE A 170 6.70 20.08 2.47
CA ILE A 170 5.72 19.91 3.54
C ILE A 170 4.32 19.56 3.04
N ARG A 171 3.95 19.98 1.81
CA ARG A 171 2.65 19.65 1.18
C ARG A 171 2.36 18.15 1.13
N TRP A 172 3.39 17.31 0.97
CA TRP A 172 3.18 15.85 0.95
C TRP A 172 2.81 15.34 2.34
N LEU A 173 3.37 15.94 3.37
CA LEU A 173 3.07 15.59 4.74
C LEU A 173 1.68 16.10 5.16
N GLU A 174 1.29 17.29 4.70
CA GLU A 174 -0.07 17.83 4.85
C GLU A 174 -1.12 16.94 4.17
N LEU A 175 -0.86 16.51 2.93
CA LEU A 175 -1.72 15.57 2.20
C LEU A 175 -1.78 14.20 2.89
N ALA A 176 -0.65 13.70 3.39
CA ALA A 176 -0.61 12.44 4.13
C ALA A 176 -1.51 12.48 5.37
N VAL A 177 -1.39 13.54 6.18
CA VAL A 177 -2.21 13.76 7.38
C VAL A 177 -3.68 13.98 7.03
N SER A 178 -3.98 14.63 5.91
CA SER A 178 -5.36 14.81 5.44
C SER A 178 -6.03 13.49 5.05
N LEU A 179 -5.26 12.53 4.53
CA LEU A 179 -5.76 11.21 4.13
C LEU A 179 -5.78 10.19 5.29
N ILE A 180 -4.89 10.35 6.28
CA ILE A 180 -4.79 9.48 7.45
C ILE A 180 -4.65 10.35 8.71
N PRO A 181 -5.77 10.94 9.19
CA PRO A 181 -5.72 11.90 10.29
C PRO A 181 -5.20 11.29 11.60
N ASP A 182 -5.41 9.99 11.81
CA ASP A 182 -4.99 9.30 13.04
C ASP A 182 -3.55 8.77 12.98
N PHE A 183 -2.81 9.05 11.90
CA PHE A 183 -1.44 8.59 11.75
C PHE A 183 -0.47 9.43 12.57
N VAL A 184 -0.23 9.00 13.82
CA VAL A 184 0.59 9.69 14.82
C VAL A 184 1.96 10.10 14.30
N LEU A 185 2.64 9.21 13.56
CA LEU A 185 3.96 9.53 13.00
C LEU A 185 3.89 10.65 11.95
N GLY A 186 2.82 10.68 11.14
CA GLY A 186 2.57 11.75 10.18
C GLY A 186 2.33 13.08 10.87
N LEU A 187 1.43 13.10 11.86
CA LEU A 187 1.10 14.29 12.66
C LEU A 187 2.32 14.87 13.39
N LEU A 188 3.06 14.02 14.10
CA LEU A 188 4.27 14.43 14.83
C LEU A 188 5.29 15.05 13.87
N LYS A 189 5.51 14.41 12.72
CA LYS A 189 6.45 14.89 11.73
C LYS A 189 5.98 16.22 11.13
N LEU A 190 4.68 16.39 10.90
CA LEU A 190 4.11 17.64 10.39
C LEU A 190 4.35 18.78 11.39
N GLY A 191 4.03 18.57 12.67
CA GLY A 191 4.25 19.55 13.72
C GLY A 191 5.72 19.96 13.84
N LEU A 192 6.65 18.99 13.82
CA LEU A 192 8.09 19.28 13.87
C LEU A 192 8.56 20.12 12.66
N GLU A 193 8.00 19.87 11.48
CA GLU A 193 8.34 20.64 10.27
C GLU A 193 7.75 22.04 10.26
N GLN A 194 6.52 22.21 10.77
CA GLN A 194 5.90 23.52 10.95
C GLN A 194 6.72 24.37 11.95
N ILE A 195 7.13 23.77 13.09
CA ILE A 195 8.02 24.41 14.06
C ILE A 195 9.35 24.81 13.40
N ARG A 196 9.99 23.91 12.65
CA ARG A 196 11.26 24.19 11.94
C ARG A 196 11.12 25.36 10.97
N ARG A 197 9.95 25.52 10.34
CA ARG A 197 9.63 26.58 9.38
C ARG A 197 9.10 27.86 10.04
N GLN A 198 9.01 27.91 11.37
CA GLN A 198 8.40 29.01 12.12
C GLN A 198 6.95 29.30 11.69
N GLN A 199 6.27 28.26 11.19
CA GLN A 199 4.84 28.29 10.93
C GLN A 199 4.14 27.86 12.21
N TYR A 200 3.17 28.67 12.68
CA TYR A 200 2.33 28.28 13.82
C TYR A 200 1.47 27.08 13.43
N GLU A 201 1.19 26.21 14.40
CA GLU A 201 0.30 25.06 14.21
C GLU A 201 -1.05 25.52 13.61
N GLY A 202 -1.39 25.04 12.41
CA GLY A 202 -2.75 25.18 11.85
C GLY A 202 -3.06 26.43 11.01
N LEU A 203 -2.10 27.00 10.27
CA LEU A 203 -2.36 28.04 9.25
C LEU A 203 -1.81 27.67 7.86
#